data_AF-A0A0D8LCA3-F1
#
_entry.id   AF-A0A0D8LCA3-F1
#
_cell.length_a   1.000
_cell.length_b   1.000
_cell.length_c   1.000
_cell.angle_alpha   90.00
_cell.angle_beta   90.00
_cell.angle_gamma   90.00
#
_symmetry.space_group_name_H-M   'P 1'
#
loop_
_entity.id
_entity.type
_entity.pdbx_description
1 polymer ?
#
loop_
_entity_poly.entity_id
_entity_poly.type
_entity_poly.pdbx_seq_one_letter_code
_entity_poly.pdbx_strand_id
1 'polypeptide(L)'
;MPFTLGQRWISDTESELGLGTVVSVDARMITLLFPATGENRLYAAADAPITRVMFNEGDTVTSHEGWQLSVTAVEESDGLLTYIGQRTDTGEDNVRLREVFLDSKLTFNKPQDRLFAGQIDRMDRFALRYRARKFLSEEYRRATSGLRGIRASLIPHQLFIANEVGKRHAPRVLLADEVGLGKTIEAGMIIHQQLMAGRAERVLVVVPESLQYQWLVEMLRRFNLRFSLFDDSRYTEAQHESDNPFDTEQLVLCSLDLSARASRV
;
A
#
# COMPACT_ATOMS: atom_id res chain seq x y z
N MET A 1 -0.30 6.11 29.38
CA MET A 1 -1.52 6.91 29.69
C MET A 1 -2.72 5.99 29.58
N PRO A 2 -3.72 6.07 30.48
CA PRO A 2 -4.94 5.29 30.32
C PRO A 2 -5.73 5.80 29.10
N PHE A 3 -6.29 4.88 28.32
CA PHE A 3 -7.19 5.22 27.22
C PHE A 3 -8.58 5.53 27.76
N THR A 4 -9.15 6.63 27.29
CA THR A 4 -10.52 7.04 27.63
C THR A 4 -11.34 7.15 26.35
N LEU A 5 -12.62 6.78 26.42
CA LEU A 5 -13.58 6.95 25.32
C LEU A 5 -13.67 8.41 24.89
N GLY A 6 -13.56 8.66 23.58
CA GLY A 6 -13.60 10.00 22.98
C GLY A 6 -12.23 10.64 22.74
N GLN A 7 -11.14 10.05 23.24
CA GLN A 7 -9.79 10.53 22.96
C GLN A 7 -9.44 10.42 21.47
N ARG A 8 -8.77 11.44 20.94
CA ARG A 8 -8.20 11.48 19.59
C ARG A 8 -6.74 10.99 19.51
N TRP A 9 -6.48 10.08 18.56
CA TRP A 9 -5.19 9.43 18.33
C TRP A 9 -4.92 9.28 16.83
N ILE A 10 -3.65 9.28 16.43
CA ILE A 10 -3.23 8.96 15.06
C ILE A 10 -2.47 7.63 15.02
N SER A 11 -2.53 6.93 13.89
CA SER A 11 -1.66 5.78 13.62
C SER A 11 -0.28 6.26 13.16
N ASP A 12 0.79 5.78 13.80
CA ASP A 12 2.17 6.13 13.41
C ASP A 12 2.58 5.44 12.10
N THR A 13 1.91 4.33 11.76
CA THR A 13 2.22 3.52 10.57
C THR A 13 1.32 3.83 9.38
N GLU A 14 0.09 4.29 9.63
CA GLU A 14 -0.96 4.50 8.63
C GLU A 14 -1.50 5.94 8.72
N SER A 15 -0.63 6.92 8.44
CA SER A 15 -0.97 8.35 8.53
C SER A 15 -2.13 8.78 7.61
N GLU A 16 -2.36 8.02 6.54
CA GLU A 16 -3.44 8.19 5.57
C GLU A 16 -4.84 8.00 6.18
N LEU A 17 -4.96 7.29 7.31
CA LEU A 17 -6.21 7.11 8.03
C LEU A 17 -6.67 8.40 8.75
N GLY A 18 -5.75 9.35 8.95
CA GLY A 18 -6.02 10.61 9.66
C GLY A 18 -6.24 10.42 11.16
N LEU A 19 -7.08 11.27 11.74
CA LEU A 19 -7.32 11.33 13.19
C LEU A 19 -8.43 10.34 13.61
N GLY A 20 -8.07 9.35 14.43
CA GLY A 20 -8.97 8.35 15.00
C GLY A 20 -9.53 8.74 16.37
N THR A 21 -10.70 8.21 16.72
CA THR A 21 -11.36 8.38 18.03
C THR A 21 -11.43 7.05 18.76
N VAL A 22 -11.10 7.03 20.05
CA VAL A 22 -11.32 5.86 20.91
C VAL A 22 -12.82 5.63 21.11
N VAL A 23 -13.33 4.54 20.57
CA VAL A 23 -14.76 4.16 20.65
C VAL A 23 -15.01 2.98 21.59
N SER A 24 -13.98 2.21 21.92
CA SER A 24 -14.04 1.11 22.88
C SER A 24 -12.67 0.87 23.50
N VAL A 25 -12.66 0.56 24.80
CA VAL A 25 -11.46 0.22 25.58
C VAL A 25 -11.76 -1.04 26.39
N ASP A 26 -11.02 -2.10 26.12
CA ASP A 26 -11.04 -3.36 26.86
C ASP A 26 -9.75 -3.52 27.69
N ALA A 27 -9.65 -4.59 28.48
CA ALA A 27 -8.49 -4.84 29.35
C ALA A 27 -7.14 -4.95 28.61
N ARG A 28 -7.13 -5.32 27.32
CA ARG A 28 -5.90 -5.49 26.52
C ARG A 28 -5.95 -4.83 25.14
N MET A 29 -7.13 -4.42 24.69
CA MET A 29 -7.35 -3.95 23.32
C MET A 29 -8.06 -2.60 23.36
N ILE A 30 -7.80 -1.80 22.34
CA ILE A 30 -8.50 -0.54 22.09
C ILE A 30 -8.99 -0.52 20.66
N THR A 31 -10.16 0.06 20.46
CA THR A 31 -10.74 0.29 19.13
C THR A 31 -10.70 1.77 18.81
N LEU A 32 -10.04 2.11 17.70
CA LEU A 32 -10.05 3.44 17.11
C LEU A 32 -10.94 3.45 15.86
N LEU A 33 -11.91 4.35 15.82
CA LEU A 33 -12.67 4.69 14.62
C LEU A 33 -11.95 5.83 13.89
N PHE A 34 -11.65 5.68 12.61
CA PHE A 34 -11.06 6.71 11.75
C PHE A 34 -12.15 7.32 10.85
N PRO A 35 -12.72 8.49 11.20
CA PRO A 35 -13.87 9.03 10.47
C PRO A 35 -13.56 9.45 9.03
N ALA A 36 -12.29 9.72 8.71
CA ALA A 36 -11.87 10.09 7.36
C ALA A 36 -12.04 8.95 6.35
N THR A 37 -11.89 7.69 6.79
CA THR A 37 -12.04 6.49 5.95
C THR A 37 -13.26 5.66 6.32
N GLY A 38 -13.83 5.86 7.51
CA GLY A 38 -14.91 5.03 8.07
C GLY A 38 -14.43 3.69 8.62
N GLU A 39 -13.11 3.47 8.71
CA GLU A 39 -12.55 2.21 9.19
C GLU A 39 -12.39 2.18 10.71
N ASN A 40 -12.55 0.98 11.29
CA ASN A 40 -12.16 0.69 12.67
C ASN A 40 -10.85 -0.10 12.69
N ARG A 41 -9.91 0.29 13.56
CA ARG A 41 -8.70 -0.49 13.82
C ARG A 41 -8.62 -0.88 15.28
N LEU A 42 -8.15 -2.10 15.49
CA LEU A 42 -8.00 -2.71 16.80
C LEU A 42 -6.51 -2.79 17.13
N TYR A 43 -6.10 -2.19 18.24
CA TYR A 43 -4.71 -2.19 18.70
C TYR A 43 -4.59 -2.83 20.08
N ALA A 44 -3.44 -3.45 20.35
CA ALA A 44 -3.08 -3.89 21.70
C ALA A 44 -2.66 -2.68 22.55
N ALA A 45 -3.32 -2.46 23.70
CA ALA A 45 -3.15 -1.26 24.51
C ALA A 45 -1.72 -1.02 25.02
N ALA A 46 -0.91 -2.08 25.17
CA ALA A 46 0.43 -2.00 25.73
C ALA A 46 1.51 -1.49 24.77
N ASP A 47 1.35 -1.70 23.45
CA ASP A 47 2.37 -1.38 22.44
C ASP A 47 1.72 -0.90 21.12
N ALA A 48 0.57 -0.22 21.24
CA ALA A 48 -0.12 0.32 20.09
C ALA A 48 0.76 1.40 19.41
N PRO A 49 1.06 1.28 18.10
CA PRO A 49 1.84 2.26 17.36
C PRO A 49 0.98 3.48 17.01
N ILE A 50 0.43 4.11 18.05
CA ILE A 50 -0.47 5.24 17.95
C ILE A 50 0.01 6.37 18.84
N THR A 51 -0.20 7.59 18.39
CA THR A 51 0.19 8.78 19.16
C THR A 51 -1.02 9.63 19.49
N ARG A 52 -1.10 10.04 20.76
CA ARG A 52 -2.12 10.94 21.28
C ARG A 52 -1.97 12.29 20.59
N VAL A 53 -3.08 12.84 20.09
CA VAL A 53 -3.08 14.18 19.51
C VAL A 53 -3.53 15.18 20.56
N MET A 54 -2.66 16.14 20.83
CA MET A 54 -2.88 17.23 21.77
C MET A 54 -2.37 18.52 21.11
N PHE A 55 -3.14 19.58 21.24
CA PHE A 55 -2.76 20.93 20.81
C PHE A 55 -2.45 21.78 22.03
N ASN A 56 -1.58 22.78 21.85
CA ASN A 56 -1.16 23.68 22.90
C ASN A 56 -1.78 25.07 22.70
N GLU A 57 -1.66 25.92 23.73
CA GLU A 57 -1.99 27.34 23.61
C GLU A 57 -1.16 27.99 22.49
N GLY A 58 -1.84 28.76 21.63
CA GLY A 58 -1.27 29.36 20.42
C GLY A 58 -1.46 28.54 19.14
N ASP A 59 -1.88 27.27 19.24
CA ASP A 59 -2.21 26.46 18.05
C ASP A 59 -3.57 26.86 17.46
N THR A 60 -3.70 26.74 16.14
CA THR A 60 -5.00 26.84 15.45
C THR A 60 -5.53 25.45 15.15
N VAL A 61 -6.73 25.14 15.64
CA VAL A 61 -7.38 23.83 15.44
C VAL A 61 -8.67 23.98 14.62
N THR A 62 -9.00 22.95 13.85
CA THR A 62 -10.20 22.93 13.00
C THR A 62 -11.25 22.00 13.58
N SER A 63 -12.48 22.50 13.70
CA SER A 63 -13.66 21.70 14.05
C SER A 63 -14.12 20.84 12.87
N HIS A 64 -14.79 19.72 13.13
CA HIS A 64 -15.46 18.90 12.11
C HIS A 64 -16.49 19.67 11.27
N GLU A 65 -17.01 20.79 11.78
CA GLU A 65 -17.91 21.71 11.07
C GLU A 65 -17.15 22.69 10.12
N GLY A 66 -15.82 22.63 10.09
CA GLY A 66 -14.97 23.38 9.16
C GLY A 66 -14.46 24.74 9.66
N TRP A 67 -14.96 25.24 10.79
CA TRP A 67 -14.47 26.48 11.39
C TRP A 67 -13.21 26.27 12.25
N GLN A 68 -12.43 27.34 12.44
CA GLN A 68 -11.16 27.28 13.17
C GLN A 68 -11.20 28.01 14.52
N LEU A 69 -10.43 27.50 15.47
CA LEU A 69 -10.26 28.04 16.82
C LEU A 69 -8.77 28.32 17.05
N SER A 70 -8.45 29.55 17.47
CA SER A 70 -7.13 29.88 18.02
C SER A 70 -7.13 29.56 19.51
N VAL A 71 -6.37 28.55 19.93
CA VAL A 71 -6.39 28.01 21.29
C VAL A 71 -5.72 28.99 22.24
N THR A 72 -6.43 29.43 23.28
CA THR A 72 -5.91 30.29 24.35
C THR A 72 -5.74 29.56 25.67
N ALA A 73 -6.50 28.48 25.89
CA ALA A 73 -6.38 27.62 27.06
C ALA A 73 -6.80 26.18 26.72
N VAL A 74 -6.26 25.22 27.47
CA VAL A 74 -6.66 23.80 27.36
C VAL A 74 -7.06 23.29 28.74
N GLU A 75 -8.27 22.75 28.83
CA GLU A 75 -8.78 22.12 30.05
C GLU A 75 -8.84 20.61 29.88
N GLU A 76 -8.40 19.88 30.91
CA GLU A 76 -8.53 18.42 30.98
C GLU A 76 -9.55 18.02 32.04
N SER A 77 -10.54 17.23 31.65
CA SER A 77 -11.51 16.62 32.57
C SER A 77 -11.67 15.15 32.19
N ASP A 78 -11.55 14.26 33.18
CA ASP A 78 -11.71 12.80 33.01
C ASP A 78 -10.83 12.19 31.89
N GLY A 79 -9.65 12.76 31.65
CA GLY A 79 -8.73 12.32 30.60
C GLY A 79 -9.13 12.74 29.18
N LEU A 80 -10.09 13.66 29.05
CA LEU A 80 -10.50 14.30 27.80
C LEU A 80 -10.11 15.77 27.78
N LEU A 81 -9.69 16.23 26.61
CA LEU A 81 -9.26 17.61 26.38
C LEU A 81 -10.38 18.47 25.80
N THR A 82 -10.54 19.67 26.35
CA THR A 82 -11.39 20.74 25.81
C THR A 82 -10.53 21.96 25.51
N TYR A 83 -10.50 22.36 24.25
CA TYR A 83 -9.76 23.53 23.78
C TYR A 83 -10.65 24.76 23.90
N ILE A 84 -10.15 25.81 24.52
CA ILE A 84 -10.85 27.08 24.70
C ILE A 84 -10.08 28.16 23.92
N GLY A 85 -10.79 29.01 23.21
CA GLY A 85 -10.13 29.95 22.32
C GLY A 85 -11.05 30.96 21.67
N GLN A 86 -10.48 31.70 20.72
CA GLN A 86 -11.23 32.62 19.86
C GLN A 86 -11.52 31.94 18.52
N ARG A 87 -12.78 31.99 18.07
CA ARG A 87 -13.15 31.50 16.74
C ARG A 87 -12.72 32.50 15.67
N THR A 88 -11.94 32.06 14.69
CA THR A 88 -11.34 32.94 13.67
C THR A 88 -12.37 33.57 12.74
N ASP A 89 -13.48 32.88 12.49
CA ASP A 89 -14.45 33.30 11.46
C ASP A 89 -15.41 34.37 11.99
N THR A 90 -15.81 34.25 13.26
CA THR A 90 -16.79 35.14 13.91
C THR A 90 -16.14 36.13 14.88
N GLY A 91 -14.89 35.89 15.29
CA GLY A 91 -14.21 36.67 16.33
C GLY A 91 -14.73 36.44 17.74
N GLU A 92 -15.62 35.44 17.94
CA GLU A 92 -16.18 35.11 19.26
C GLU A 92 -15.09 34.54 20.17
N ASP A 93 -14.95 35.15 21.35
CA ASP A 93 -14.03 34.72 22.39
C ASP A 93 -14.63 33.64 23.29
N ASN A 94 -13.76 32.85 23.92
CA ASN A 94 -14.10 31.82 24.90
C ASN A 94 -14.98 30.69 24.34
N VAL A 95 -14.85 30.40 23.05
CA VAL A 95 -15.50 29.26 22.39
C VAL A 95 -14.80 27.97 22.82
N ARG A 96 -15.58 26.94 23.15
CA ARG A 96 -15.09 25.64 23.63
C ARG A 96 -15.24 24.58 22.54
N LEU A 97 -14.15 23.90 22.21
CA LEU A 97 -14.10 22.78 21.28
C LEU A 97 -13.60 21.52 22.01
N ARG A 98 -14.49 20.55 22.20
CA ARG A 98 -14.11 19.23 22.74
C ARG A 98 -13.32 18.46 21.71
N GLU A 99 -12.30 17.73 22.12
CA GLU A 99 -11.43 16.99 21.20
C GLU A 99 -12.16 16.00 20.26
N VAL A 100 -13.30 15.43 20.71
CA VAL A 100 -14.11 14.51 19.90
C VAL A 100 -14.64 15.18 18.61
N PHE A 101 -14.75 16.50 18.62
CA PHE A 101 -15.23 17.32 17.50
C PHE A 101 -14.11 17.90 16.63
N LEU A 102 -12.85 17.52 16.87
CA LEU A 102 -11.73 17.88 15.99
C LEU A 102 -11.88 17.21 14.62
N ASP A 103 -11.56 17.95 13.56
CA ASP A 103 -11.59 17.46 12.19
C ASP A 103 -10.72 16.19 12.02
N SER A 104 -11.27 15.18 11.35
CA SER A 104 -10.59 13.93 11.02
C SER A 104 -9.48 14.09 9.99
N LYS A 105 -9.47 15.19 9.23
CA LYS A 105 -8.49 15.48 8.16
C LYS A 105 -7.14 15.97 8.67
N LEU A 106 -6.96 16.07 9.99
CA LEU A 106 -5.69 16.44 10.60
C LEU A 106 -4.61 15.41 10.29
N THR A 107 -3.75 15.73 9.33
CA THR A 107 -2.58 14.93 8.97
C THR A 107 -1.31 15.65 9.44
N PHE A 108 -0.62 15.12 10.45
CA PHE A 108 0.71 15.59 10.84
C PHE A 108 1.75 15.10 9.83
N ASN A 109 1.72 15.68 8.62
CA ASN A 109 2.54 15.20 7.51
C ASN A 109 4.00 15.71 7.57
N LYS A 110 4.28 16.76 8.34
CA LYS A 110 5.62 17.33 8.40
C LYS A 110 6.36 16.83 9.65
N PRO A 111 7.60 16.33 9.51
CA PRO A 111 8.42 15.89 10.65
C PRO A 111 8.59 16.94 11.76
N GLN A 112 8.57 18.22 11.38
CA GLN A 112 8.65 19.35 12.31
C GLN A 112 7.44 19.45 13.26
N ASP A 113 6.23 19.19 12.75
CA ASP A 113 4.99 19.27 13.54
C ASP A 113 4.96 18.12 14.55
N ARG A 114 5.41 16.93 14.12
CA ARG A 114 5.61 15.76 15.00
C ARG A 114 6.63 16.05 16.10
N LEU A 115 7.76 16.68 15.77
CA LEU A 115 8.78 17.05 16.76
C LEU A 115 8.27 18.08 17.76
N PHE A 116 7.55 19.11 17.32
CA PHE A 116 6.97 20.14 18.19
C PHE A 116 5.87 19.59 19.09
N ALA A 117 5.12 18.58 18.63
CA ALA A 117 4.17 17.81 19.43
C ALA A 117 4.84 16.77 20.37
N GLY A 118 6.17 16.74 20.45
CA GLY A 118 6.91 15.80 21.30
C GLY A 118 6.95 14.36 20.79
N GLN A 119 6.54 14.11 19.55
CA GLN A 119 6.61 12.78 18.91
C GLN A 119 8.02 12.51 18.40
N ILE A 120 8.84 11.90 19.26
CA ILE A 120 10.23 11.58 18.92
C ILE A 120 10.33 10.09 18.59
N ASP A 121 10.50 9.79 17.31
CA ASP A 121 10.77 8.43 16.85
C ASP A 121 12.14 7.94 17.36
N ARG A 122 12.30 6.63 17.53
CA ARG A 122 13.60 6.05 17.91
C ARG A 122 14.67 6.32 16.84
N MET A 123 15.89 6.63 17.28
CA MET A 123 17.01 6.97 16.40
C MET A 123 17.38 5.83 15.42
N ASP A 124 17.24 4.57 15.83
CA ASP A 124 17.46 3.41 14.97
C ASP A 124 16.45 3.33 13.82
N ARG A 125 15.17 3.66 14.06
CA ARG A 125 14.13 3.74 13.02
C ARG A 125 14.41 4.87 12.03
N PHE A 126 14.83 6.04 12.52
CA PHE A 126 15.23 7.16 11.66
C PHE A 126 16.41 6.76 10.76
N ALA A 127 17.45 6.18 11.34
CA ALA A 127 18.63 5.71 10.60
C ALA A 127 18.26 4.63 9.57
N LEU A 128 17.39 3.68 9.93
CA LEU A 128 16.89 2.65 9.02
C LEU A 128 16.11 3.28 7.86
N ARG A 129 15.20 4.22 8.12
CA ARG A 129 14.41 4.90 7.08
C ARG A 129 15.31 5.60 6.06
N TYR A 130 16.34 6.32 6.54
CA TYR A 130 17.34 6.95 5.67
C TYR A 130 18.09 5.92 4.82
N ARG A 131 18.64 4.86 5.45
CA ARG A 131 19.38 3.80 4.75
C ARG A 131 18.51 3.08 3.72
N ALA A 132 17.27 2.72 4.08
CA ALA A 132 16.33 2.06 3.20
C ALA A 132 16.04 2.90 1.95
N ARG A 133 15.76 4.19 2.10
CA ARG A 133 15.53 5.10 0.96
C ARG A 133 16.77 5.24 0.07
N LYS A 134 17.96 5.33 0.67
CA LYS A 134 19.22 5.36 -0.08
C LYS A 134 19.43 4.07 -0.89
N PHE A 135 19.32 2.90 -0.25
CA PHE A 135 19.49 1.62 -0.92
C PHE A 135 18.46 1.37 -2.02
N LEU A 136 17.18 1.67 -1.76
CA LEU A 136 16.13 1.54 -2.78
C LEU A 136 16.44 2.43 -3.99
N SER A 137 16.80 3.70 -3.76
CA SER A 137 17.15 4.64 -4.84
C SER A 137 18.34 4.14 -5.67
N GLU A 138 19.38 3.61 -5.02
CA GLU A 138 20.53 3.04 -5.70
C GLU A 138 20.15 1.80 -6.52
N GLU A 139 19.32 0.90 -6.00
CA GLU A 139 18.88 -0.31 -6.70
C GLU A 139 18.00 -0.01 -7.92
N TYR A 140 17.02 0.91 -7.80
CA TYR A 140 16.16 1.28 -8.93
C TYR A 140 16.91 1.94 -10.09
N ARG A 141 18.02 2.63 -9.83
CA ARG A 141 18.85 3.28 -10.87
C ARG A 141 19.79 2.33 -11.59
N ARG A 142 19.97 1.09 -11.12
CA ARG A 142 20.89 0.14 -11.74
C ARG A 142 20.39 -0.30 -13.11
N ALA A 143 21.30 -0.37 -14.08
CA ALA A 143 21.00 -0.86 -15.42
C ALA A 143 20.52 -2.32 -15.46
N THR A 144 20.83 -3.10 -14.43
CA THR A 144 20.47 -4.52 -14.26
C THR A 144 19.21 -4.72 -13.40
N SER A 145 18.48 -3.64 -13.10
CA SER A 145 17.20 -3.74 -12.38
C SER A 145 16.22 -4.65 -13.13
N GLY A 146 15.53 -5.51 -12.38
CA GLY A 146 14.63 -6.54 -12.91
C GLY A 146 15.29 -7.86 -13.37
N LEU A 147 16.63 -7.96 -13.41
CA LEU A 147 17.34 -9.19 -13.85
C LEU A 147 18.08 -9.93 -12.72
N ARG A 148 18.13 -9.36 -11.51
CA ARG A 148 18.93 -9.91 -10.37
C ARG A 148 18.11 -10.75 -9.38
N GLY A 149 16.79 -10.61 -9.37
CA GLY A 149 15.91 -11.32 -8.43
C GLY A 149 15.53 -12.74 -8.87
N ILE A 150 15.97 -13.15 -10.06
CA ILE A 150 15.53 -14.38 -10.72
C ILE A 150 16.29 -15.58 -10.14
N ARG A 151 15.58 -16.66 -9.83
CA ARG A 151 16.18 -17.93 -9.37
C ARG A 151 16.50 -18.84 -10.55
N ALA A 152 17.41 -18.38 -11.40
CA ALA A 152 17.95 -19.11 -12.55
C ALA A 152 19.44 -18.81 -12.72
N SER A 153 20.14 -19.69 -13.44
CA SER A 153 21.55 -19.45 -13.79
C SER A 153 21.68 -18.22 -14.69
N LEU A 154 22.73 -17.43 -14.45
CA LEU A 154 23.03 -16.22 -15.22
C LEU A 154 23.73 -16.57 -16.53
N ILE A 155 22.96 -17.09 -17.50
CA ILE A 155 23.49 -17.51 -18.79
C ILE A 155 23.58 -16.27 -19.72
N PRO A 156 24.76 -15.97 -20.32
CA PRO A 156 24.97 -14.72 -21.06
C PRO A 156 23.98 -14.45 -22.19
N HIS A 157 23.64 -15.46 -23.02
CA HIS A 157 22.71 -15.25 -24.14
C HIS A 157 21.30 -14.92 -23.66
N GLN A 158 20.82 -15.60 -22.60
CA GLN A 158 19.51 -15.34 -22.00
C GLN A 158 19.42 -13.93 -21.42
N LEU A 159 20.46 -13.51 -20.71
CA LEU A 159 20.54 -12.16 -20.13
C LEU A 159 20.57 -11.07 -21.20
N PHE A 160 21.28 -11.33 -22.31
CA PHE A 160 21.31 -10.41 -23.44
C PHE A 160 19.92 -10.23 -24.04
N ILE A 161 19.22 -11.33 -24.34
CA ILE A 161 17.85 -11.30 -24.88
C ILE A 161 16.90 -10.59 -23.92
N ALA A 162 16.93 -10.96 -22.63
CA ALA A 162 16.08 -10.37 -21.61
C ALA A 162 16.31 -8.86 -21.48
N ASN A 163 17.58 -8.41 -21.48
CA ASN A 163 17.93 -7.00 -21.38
C ASN A 163 17.52 -6.20 -22.64
N GLU A 164 17.74 -6.75 -23.83
CA GLU A 164 17.40 -6.09 -25.10
C GLU A 164 15.89 -6.00 -25.33
N VAL A 165 15.14 -7.05 -24.96
CA VAL A 165 13.69 -7.11 -25.18
C VAL A 165 12.92 -6.45 -24.04
N GLY A 166 13.27 -6.74 -22.78
CA GLY A 166 12.55 -6.23 -21.61
C GLY A 166 12.69 -4.72 -21.41
N LYS A 167 13.68 -4.07 -22.03
CA LYS A 167 13.79 -2.60 -22.05
C LYS A 167 12.88 -1.90 -23.04
N ARG A 168 12.35 -2.61 -24.05
CA ARG A 168 11.50 -2.02 -25.10
C ARG A 168 10.12 -1.67 -24.54
N HIS A 169 9.51 -0.63 -25.09
CA HIS A 169 8.10 -0.35 -24.88
C HIS A 169 7.27 -1.30 -25.77
N ALA A 170 6.31 -2.02 -25.18
CA ALA A 170 5.45 -3.00 -25.87
C ALA A 170 6.23 -3.98 -26.79
N PRO A 171 7.13 -4.82 -26.23
CA PRO A 171 7.96 -5.72 -27.05
C PRO A 171 7.12 -6.75 -27.82
N ARG A 172 7.39 -6.86 -29.12
CA ARG A 172 6.85 -7.93 -29.98
C ARG A 172 8.03 -8.71 -30.54
N VAL A 173 8.23 -9.94 -30.06
CA VAL A 173 9.38 -10.77 -30.40
C VAL A 173 8.97 -12.22 -30.59
N LEU A 174 9.74 -12.94 -31.41
CA LEU A 174 9.66 -14.40 -31.54
C LEU A 174 10.93 -15.00 -30.95
N LEU A 175 10.80 -15.73 -29.84
CA LEU A 175 11.90 -16.51 -29.27
C LEU A 175 11.94 -17.87 -29.97
N ALA A 176 12.90 -18.05 -30.86
CA ALA A 176 13.02 -19.22 -31.73
C ALA A 176 14.30 -20.04 -31.48
N ASP A 177 14.89 -19.90 -30.28
CA ASP A 177 16.08 -20.66 -29.89
C ASP A 177 15.81 -22.17 -29.89
N GLU A 178 16.88 -22.97 -29.90
CA GLU A 178 16.77 -24.42 -29.83
C GLU A 178 16.00 -24.90 -28.58
N VAL A 179 15.45 -26.11 -28.68
CA VAL A 179 14.75 -26.74 -27.55
C VAL A 179 15.73 -26.93 -26.40
N GLY A 180 15.35 -26.49 -25.20
CA GLY A 180 16.19 -26.58 -24.01
C GLY A 180 17.10 -25.36 -23.74
N LEU A 181 17.20 -24.38 -24.64
CA LEU A 181 18.03 -23.17 -24.43
C LEU A 181 17.43 -22.14 -23.47
N GLY A 182 16.24 -22.41 -22.93
CA GLY A 182 15.63 -21.60 -21.86
C GLY A 182 14.67 -20.51 -22.32
N LYS A 183 13.95 -20.70 -23.42
CA LYS A 183 12.89 -19.78 -23.89
C LYS A 183 11.90 -19.37 -22.79
N THR A 184 11.48 -20.30 -21.93
CA THR A 184 10.59 -20.01 -20.79
C THR A 184 11.26 -19.09 -19.76
N ILE A 185 12.57 -19.26 -19.54
CA ILE A 185 13.34 -18.41 -18.63
C ILE A 185 13.45 -17.00 -19.21
N GLU A 186 13.81 -16.86 -20.49
CA GLU A 186 13.89 -15.58 -21.19
C GLU A 186 12.56 -14.84 -21.15
N ALA A 187 11.45 -15.53 -21.47
CA ALA A 187 10.11 -14.98 -21.37
C ALA A 187 9.78 -14.51 -19.95
N GLY A 188 10.10 -15.31 -18.92
CA GLY A 188 9.94 -14.93 -17.53
C GLY A 188 10.78 -13.71 -17.13
N MET A 189 12.01 -13.60 -17.63
CA MET A 189 12.87 -12.43 -17.39
C MET A 189 12.25 -11.16 -17.99
N ILE A 190 11.73 -11.26 -19.21
CA ILE A 190 11.07 -10.15 -19.92
C ILE A 190 9.81 -9.72 -19.15
N ILE A 191 8.94 -10.67 -18.77
CA ILE A 191 7.73 -10.40 -17.99
C ILE A 191 8.08 -9.72 -16.67
N HIS A 192 9.03 -10.29 -15.92
CA HIS A 192 9.47 -9.75 -14.64
C HIS A 192 10.02 -8.33 -14.77
N GLN A 193 10.80 -8.04 -15.83
CA GLN A 193 11.32 -6.70 -16.07
C GLN A 193 10.23 -5.69 -16.43
N GLN A 194 9.23 -6.08 -17.25
CA GLN A 194 8.11 -5.21 -17.61
C GLN A 194 7.23 -4.87 -16.39
N LEU A 195 6.96 -5.86 -15.52
CA LEU A 195 6.23 -5.68 -14.27
C LEU A 195 6.99 -4.79 -13.28
N MET A 196 8.29 -5.05 -13.08
CA MET A 196 9.13 -4.24 -12.18
C MET A 196 9.31 -2.80 -12.64
N ALA A 197 9.27 -2.55 -13.95
CA ALA A 197 9.32 -1.22 -14.53
C ALA A 197 7.97 -0.49 -14.53
N GLY A 198 6.88 -1.14 -14.10
CA GLY A 198 5.52 -0.60 -14.14
C GLY A 198 5.01 -0.36 -15.57
N ARG A 199 5.61 -1.02 -16.57
CA ARG A 199 5.21 -0.90 -17.98
C ARG A 199 4.12 -1.87 -18.38
N ALA A 200 3.99 -2.94 -17.61
CA ALA A 200 2.88 -3.86 -17.66
C ALA A 200 2.38 -4.08 -16.24
N GLU A 201 1.08 -4.18 -16.09
CA GLU A 201 0.42 -4.65 -14.87
C GLU A 201 -0.30 -5.98 -15.12
N ARG A 202 -0.73 -6.18 -16.38
CA ARG A 202 -1.49 -7.34 -16.85
C ARG A 202 -0.66 -8.21 -17.77
N VAL A 203 -0.68 -9.51 -17.54
CA VAL A 203 0.07 -10.50 -18.33
C VAL A 203 -0.81 -11.71 -18.60
N LEU A 204 -0.98 -12.05 -19.87
CA LEU A 204 -1.65 -13.27 -20.31
C LEU A 204 -0.62 -14.21 -20.92
N VAL A 205 -0.55 -15.43 -20.40
CA VAL A 205 0.26 -16.52 -20.94
C VAL A 205 -0.65 -17.61 -21.48
N VAL A 206 -0.61 -17.82 -22.79
CA VAL A 206 -1.38 -18.86 -23.47
C VAL A 206 -0.44 -20.01 -23.83
N VAL A 207 -0.69 -21.19 -23.27
CA VAL A 207 0.15 -22.38 -23.45
C VAL A 207 -0.71 -23.63 -23.64
N PRO A 208 -0.21 -24.69 -24.29
CA PRO A 208 -0.90 -25.99 -24.28
C PRO A 208 -1.22 -26.45 -22.85
N GLU A 209 -2.35 -27.12 -22.67
CA GLU A 209 -2.84 -27.57 -21.35
C GLU A 209 -1.77 -28.39 -20.60
N SER A 210 -1.04 -29.25 -21.32
CA SER A 210 0.04 -30.07 -20.78
C SER A 210 1.23 -29.28 -20.21
N LEU A 211 1.41 -28.01 -20.59
CA LEU A 211 2.50 -27.15 -20.14
C LEU A 211 2.08 -26.12 -19.09
N GLN A 212 0.78 -25.97 -18.80
CA GLN A 212 0.28 -24.96 -17.87
C GLN A 212 0.93 -25.09 -16.49
N TYR A 213 0.93 -26.29 -15.90
CA TYR A 213 1.49 -26.49 -14.57
C TYR A 213 3.00 -26.20 -14.53
N GLN A 214 3.74 -26.55 -15.59
CA GLN A 214 5.15 -26.22 -15.68
C GLN A 214 5.36 -24.70 -15.66
N TRP A 215 4.62 -23.95 -16.48
CA TRP A 215 4.69 -22.49 -16.51
C TRP A 215 4.30 -21.87 -15.16
N LEU A 216 3.21 -22.34 -14.55
CA LEU A 216 2.76 -21.88 -13.23
C LEU A 216 3.88 -22.03 -12.18
N VAL A 217 4.52 -23.20 -12.12
CA VAL A 217 5.59 -23.49 -11.17
C VAL A 217 6.85 -22.67 -11.48
N GLU A 218 7.24 -22.54 -12.75
CA GLU A 218 8.40 -21.75 -13.15
C GLU A 218 8.21 -20.26 -12.82
N MET A 219 7.06 -19.68 -13.18
CA MET A 219 6.73 -18.29 -12.88
C MET A 219 6.72 -18.02 -11.37
N LEU A 220 6.11 -18.92 -10.59
CA LEU A 220 6.06 -18.77 -9.14
C LEU A 220 7.44 -18.92 -8.48
N ARG A 221 8.16 -20.01 -8.80
CA ARG A 221 9.38 -20.38 -8.06
C ARG A 221 10.60 -19.61 -8.52
N ARG A 222 10.69 -19.26 -9.81
CA ARG A 222 11.88 -18.59 -10.38
C ARG A 222 11.73 -17.09 -10.44
N PHE A 223 10.51 -16.58 -10.65
CA PHE A 223 10.25 -15.16 -10.89
C PHE A 223 9.37 -14.52 -9.82
N ASN A 224 8.91 -15.28 -8.81
CA ASN A 224 8.00 -14.80 -7.77
C ASN A 224 6.68 -14.25 -8.32
N LEU A 225 6.25 -14.72 -9.50
CA LEU A 225 5.01 -14.31 -10.16
C LEU A 225 3.91 -15.34 -9.92
N ARG A 226 2.81 -14.91 -9.30
CA ARG A 226 1.65 -15.76 -9.02
C ARG A 226 0.64 -15.62 -10.15
N PHE A 227 0.66 -16.56 -11.09
CA PHE A 227 -0.36 -16.64 -12.12
C PHE A 227 -1.60 -17.37 -11.61
N SER A 228 -2.76 -16.88 -12.01
CA SER A 228 -4.05 -17.53 -11.81
C SER A 228 -4.31 -18.43 -13.02
N LEU A 229 -4.52 -19.73 -12.76
CA LEU A 229 -4.87 -20.70 -13.78
C LEU A 229 -6.33 -20.53 -14.15
N PHE A 230 -6.62 -20.30 -15.43
CA PHE A 230 -7.99 -20.21 -15.94
C PHE A 230 -8.31 -21.50 -16.69
N ASP A 231 -9.23 -22.27 -16.11
CA ASP A 231 -9.92 -23.38 -16.73
C ASP A 231 -11.40 -23.02 -16.98
N ASP A 232 -12.18 -23.95 -17.53
CA ASP A 232 -13.61 -23.73 -17.84
C ASP A 232 -14.40 -23.34 -16.57
N SER A 233 -14.12 -23.97 -15.42
CA SER A 233 -14.79 -23.65 -14.15
C SER A 233 -14.49 -22.23 -13.68
N ARG A 234 -13.21 -21.84 -13.61
CA ARG A 234 -12.79 -20.51 -13.17
C ARG A 234 -13.30 -19.43 -14.11
N TYR A 235 -13.36 -19.72 -15.41
CA TYR A 235 -13.92 -18.80 -16.40
C TYR A 235 -15.41 -18.54 -16.16
N THR A 236 -16.22 -19.59 -15.95
CA THR A 236 -17.66 -19.44 -15.66
C THR A 236 -17.91 -18.72 -14.34
N GLU A 237 -17.12 -18.97 -13.29
CA GLU A 237 -17.22 -18.21 -12.03
C GLU A 237 -16.94 -16.72 -12.27
N ALA A 238 -15.84 -16.40 -12.95
CA ALA A 238 -15.43 -15.02 -13.22
C ALA A 238 -16.42 -14.25 -14.14
N GLN A 239 -17.20 -14.94 -14.98
CA GLN A 239 -18.30 -14.32 -15.76
C GLN A 239 -19.41 -13.73 -14.89
N HIS A 240 -19.60 -14.24 -13.67
CA HIS A 240 -20.59 -13.70 -12.74
C HIS A 240 -20.05 -12.51 -11.93
N GLU A 241 -18.72 -12.34 -11.88
CA GLU A 241 -18.04 -11.30 -11.11
C GLU A 241 -17.73 -10.04 -11.95
N SER A 242 -17.51 -10.19 -13.26
CA SER A 242 -17.11 -9.11 -14.16
C SER A 242 -17.60 -9.33 -15.59
N ASP A 243 -17.92 -8.25 -16.31
CA ASP A 243 -18.28 -8.27 -17.74
C ASP A 243 -17.21 -8.98 -18.59
N ASN A 244 -15.93 -8.74 -18.26
CA ASN A 244 -14.81 -9.48 -18.82
C ASN A 244 -14.19 -10.36 -17.73
N PRO A 245 -14.32 -11.70 -17.83
CA PRO A 245 -13.82 -12.65 -16.84
C PRO A 245 -12.32 -12.50 -16.57
N PHE A 246 -11.55 -12.08 -17.59
CA PHE A 246 -10.10 -11.92 -17.46
C PHE A 246 -9.70 -10.68 -16.65
N ASP A 247 -10.63 -9.75 -16.37
CA ASP A 247 -10.35 -8.55 -15.58
C ASP A 247 -10.34 -8.81 -14.06
N THR A 248 -10.82 -9.98 -13.62
CA THR A 248 -10.76 -10.43 -12.23
C THR A 248 -9.32 -10.64 -11.72
N GLU A 249 -8.38 -10.92 -12.62
CA GLU A 249 -6.99 -11.25 -12.29
C GLU A 249 -6.01 -10.49 -13.18
N GLN A 250 -4.83 -10.15 -12.66
CA GLN A 250 -3.81 -9.41 -13.42
C GLN A 250 -2.85 -10.34 -14.19
N LEU A 251 -2.55 -11.52 -13.64
CA LEU A 251 -1.63 -12.49 -14.23
C LEU A 251 -2.40 -13.77 -14.54
N VAL A 252 -2.71 -14.02 -15.80
CA VAL A 252 -3.56 -15.13 -16.24
C VAL A 252 -2.76 -16.15 -17.06
N LEU A 253 -2.98 -17.42 -16.77
CA LEU A 253 -2.45 -18.55 -17.52
C LEU A 253 -3.63 -19.39 -18.03
N CYS A 254 -3.73 -19.62 -19.34
CA CYS A 254 -4.83 -20.42 -19.92
C CYS A 254 -4.40 -21.23 -21.14
N SER A 255 -5.28 -22.15 -21.57
CA SER A 255 -5.09 -22.91 -22.81
C SER A 255 -5.53 -22.12 -24.03
N LEU A 256 -4.95 -22.45 -25.18
CA LEU A 256 -5.41 -21.90 -26.46
C LEU A 256 -6.89 -22.25 -26.71
N ASP A 257 -7.30 -23.47 -26.36
CA ASP A 257 -8.68 -23.93 -26.54
C ASP A 257 -9.68 -23.10 -25.74
N LEU A 258 -9.36 -22.75 -24.50
CA LEU A 258 -10.18 -21.85 -23.69
C LEU A 258 -10.24 -20.45 -24.31
N SER A 259 -9.09 -19.91 -24.73
CA SER A 259 -9.02 -18.56 -25.33
C SER A 259 -9.81 -18.45 -26.64
N ALA A 260 -9.79 -19.51 -27.46
CA ALA A 260 -10.51 -19.56 -28.73
C ALA A 260 -12.03 -19.62 -28.54
N ARG A 261 -12.51 -20.20 -27.44
CA ARG A 261 -13.94 -20.22 -27.07
C ARG A 261 -14.40 -18.86 -26.53
N ALA A 262 -13.60 -18.24 -25.68
CA ALA A 262 -13.89 -16.91 -25.12
C ALA A 262 -13.96 -15.81 -26.20
N SER A 263 -13.26 -15.99 -27.33
CA SER A 263 -13.25 -15.04 -28.47
C SER A 263 -14.51 -15.11 -29.36
N ARG A 264 -15.38 -16.11 -29.17
CA ARG A 264 -16.57 -16.36 -29.99
C ARG A 264 -17.87 -15.86 -29.36
N VAL A 265 -17.79 -15.33 -28.14
CA VAL A 265 -18.88 -14.73 -27.38
C VAL A 265 -18.69 -13.22 -27.40
#